data_AF-A0A1G1CIX7-F1
#
_entry.id   AF-A0A1G1CIX7-F1
#
_cell.length_a   1.000
_cell.length_b   1.000
_cell.length_c   1.000
_cell.angle_alpha   90.00
_cell.angle_beta   90.00
_cell.angle_gamma   90.00
#
_symmetry.space_group_name_H-M   'P 1'
#
loop_
_entity.id
_entity.type
_entity.pdbx_description
1 polymer ?
#
loop_
_entity_poly.entity_id
_entity_poly.type
_entity_poly.pdbx_seq_one_letter_code
_entity_poly.pdbx_strand_id
1 'polypeptide(L)'
;MTVENLLYALLVNSGNDAALALANHDAGGYDKFVERMNEKAAKLHLINTYYRNVSGVEQEGHLTTVRDLLTLTKEVVRQPTLAKIVATKEITIVSIDGKYQHRLVNLNQLLGRLAGITGVKTGWTELAGECLVASVTRDGRTVLTAILNSPDRFGETERLIEWVFANYEWKEFRL
;
A
#
# COMPACT_ATOMS: atom_id res chain seq x y z
N MET A 1 21.94 0.12 -2.76
CA MET A 1 20.69 0.81 -3.13
C MET A 1 20.45 1.96 -2.16
N THR A 2 19.80 3.05 -2.56
CA THR A 2 19.31 4.06 -1.61
C THR A 2 18.04 3.58 -0.91
N VAL A 3 17.66 4.21 0.21
CA VAL A 3 16.38 3.92 0.89
C VAL A 3 15.20 4.19 -0.04
N GLU A 4 15.24 5.28 -0.82
CA GLU A 4 14.20 5.60 -1.79
C GLU A 4 14.03 4.49 -2.85
N ASN A 5 15.13 3.94 -3.39
CA ASN A 5 15.06 2.82 -4.32
C ASN A 5 14.38 1.59 -3.69
N LEU A 6 14.70 1.28 -2.43
CA LEU A 6 14.09 0.18 -1.71
C LEU A 6 12.60 0.42 -1.45
N LEU A 7 12.19 1.66 -1.17
CA LEU A 7 10.77 2.02 -1.03
C LEU A 7 10.01 1.87 -2.36
N TYR A 8 10.60 2.25 -3.49
CA TYR A 8 10.00 1.97 -4.80
C TYR A 8 9.90 0.47 -5.07
N ALA A 9 10.96 -0.32 -4.82
CA ALA A 9 10.92 -1.78 -4.98
C ALA A 9 9.81 -2.42 -4.12
N LEU A 10 9.70 -1.99 -2.87
CA LEU A 10 8.69 -2.45 -1.93
C LEU A 10 7.26 -2.10 -2.38
N LEU A 11 7.00 -0.85 -2.72
CA LEU A 11 5.64 -0.36 -2.93
C LEU A 11 5.13 -0.51 -4.36
N VAL A 12 6.02 -0.45 -5.36
CA VAL A 12 5.67 -0.63 -6.77
C VAL A 12 5.60 -2.11 -7.13
N ASN A 13 6.64 -2.88 -6.80
CA ASN A 13 6.78 -4.26 -7.26
C ASN A 13 6.63 -5.32 -6.16
N SER A 14 6.32 -4.91 -4.92
CA SER A 14 6.14 -5.83 -3.79
C SER A 14 7.40 -6.63 -3.43
N GLY A 15 8.57 -6.03 -3.57
CA GLY A 15 9.86 -6.67 -3.27
C GLY A 15 10.00 -7.03 -1.79
N ASN A 16 9.91 -8.32 -1.46
CA ASN A 16 10.12 -8.84 -0.10
C ASN A 16 11.58 -8.68 0.35
N ASP A 17 12.51 -8.80 -0.57
CA ASP A 17 13.94 -8.53 -0.36
C ASP A 17 14.18 -7.07 0.05
N ALA A 18 13.49 -6.12 -0.57
CA ALA A 18 13.52 -4.72 -0.16
C ALA A 18 12.94 -4.50 1.24
N ALA A 19 11.84 -5.19 1.57
CA ALA A 19 11.27 -5.16 2.92
C ALA A 19 12.27 -5.67 3.97
N LEU A 20 12.92 -6.81 3.70
CA LEU A 20 13.95 -7.40 4.55
C LEU A 20 15.18 -6.50 4.68
N ALA A 21 15.65 -5.91 3.58
CA ALA A 21 16.81 -5.01 3.59
C ALA A 21 16.56 -3.77 4.44
N LEU A 22 15.38 -3.16 4.32
CA LEU A 22 14.97 -2.01 5.13
C LEU A 22 14.93 -2.37 6.62
N ALA A 23 14.33 -3.52 6.96
CA ALA A 23 14.21 -3.97 8.35
C ALA A 23 15.55 -4.36 8.97
N ASN A 24 16.41 -5.07 8.23
CA ASN A 24 17.73 -5.49 8.71
C ASN A 24 18.70 -4.33 8.90
N HIS A 25 18.57 -3.26 8.11
CA HIS A 25 19.41 -2.07 8.21
C HIS A 25 18.93 -1.08 9.29
N ASP A 26 17.74 -1.28 9.85
CA ASP A 26 17.25 -0.46 10.94
C ASP A 26 18.05 -0.71 12.23
N ALA A 27 18.20 0.30 13.10
CA ALA A 27 19.18 0.28 14.19
C ALA A 27 19.02 -0.85 15.23
N GLY A 28 17.86 -1.52 15.24
CA GLY A 28 17.61 -2.69 16.10
C GLY A 28 17.46 -4.02 15.33
N GLY A 29 17.74 -4.03 14.03
CA GLY A 29 17.53 -5.17 13.14
C GLY A 29 16.06 -5.54 12.96
N TYR A 30 15.86 -6.71 12.34
CA TYR A 30 14.56 -7.21 11.92
C TYR A 30 13.51 -7.26 13.04
N ASP A 31 13.84 -7.88 14.18
CA ASP A 31 12.87 -8.08 15.27
C ASP A 31 12.39 -6.74 15.85
N LYS A 32 13.31 -5.80 16.04
CA LYS A 32 12.95 -4.45 16.50
C LYS A 32 12.18 -3.65 15.46
N PHE A 33 12.39 -3.91 14.18
CA PHE A 33 11.57 -3.32 13.13
C PHE A 33 10.11 -3.83 13.22
N VAL A 34 9.91 -5.14 13.41
CA VAL A 34 8.57 -5.72 13.60
C VAL A 34 7.90 -5.20 14.88
N GLU A 35 8.64 -5.04 15.98
CA GLU A 35 8.15 -4.36 17.19
C GLU A 35 7.69 -2.93 16.87
N ARG A 36 8.50 -2.14 16.16
CA ARG A 36 8.17 -0.77 15.74
C ARG A 36 6.96 -0.70 14.80
N MET A 37 6.76 -1.69 13.94
CA MET A 37 5.55 -1.80 13.11
C MET A 37 4.29 -1.90 13.98
N ASN A 38 4.34 -2.72 15.03
CA ASN A 38 3.23 -2.87 15.98
C ASN A 38 3.06 -1.64 16.89
N GLU A 39 4.14 -1.01 17.32
CA GLU A 39 4.06 0.28 18.04
C GLU A 39 3.42 1.37 17.17
N LYS A 40 3.76 1.41 15.88
CA LYS A 40 3.14 2.33 14.93
C LYS A 40 1.66 2.00 14.72
N ALA A 41 1.30 0.72 14.63
CA ALA A 41 -0.08 0.28 14.56
C ALA A 41 -0.89 0.76 15.78
N ALA A 42 -0.35 0.59 16.99
CA ALA A 42 -0.97 1.07 18.23
C ALA A 42 -1.13 2.60 18.25
N LYS A 43 -0.09 3.35 17.85
CA LYS A 43 -0.13 4.83 17.73
C LYS A 43 -1.16 5.34 16.73
N LEU A 44 -1.48 4.53 15.71
CA LEU A 44 -2.51 4.82 14.71
C LEU A 44 -3.88 4.24 15.08
N HIS A 45 -4.03 3.65 16.26
CA HIS A 45 -5.24 2.98 16.73
C HIS A 45 -5.74 1.86 15.79
N LEU A 46 -4.80 1.11 15.18
CA LEU A 46 -5.09 -0.08 14.38
C LEU A 46 -5.33 -1.28 15.32
N ILE A 47 -6.43 -1.24 16.07
CA ILE A 47 -6.68 -2.14 17.21
C ILE A 47 -6.90 -3.61 16.81
N ASN A 48 -7.12 -3.89 15.52
CA ASN A 48 -7.30 -5.24 14.99
C ASN A 48 -6.19 -5.58 13.99
N THR A 49 -4.99 -5.02 14.19
CA THR A 49 -3.82 -5.26 13.34
C THR A 49 -2.66 -5.74 14.19
N TYR A 50 -2.01 -6.82 13.74
CA TYR A 50 -0.80 -7.33 14.34
C TYR A 50 0.15 -7.84 13.24
N TYR A 51 1.36 -7.30 13.21
CA TYR A 51 2.39 -7.67 12.25
C TYR A 51 3.34 -8.69 12.86
N ARG A 52 3.58 -9.78 12.14
CA ARG A 52 4.56 -10.82 12.51
C ARG A 52 5.85 -10.76 11.69
N ASN A 53 5.78 -10.11 10.54
CA ASN A 53 6.88 -9.94 9.60
C ASN A 53 6.66 -8.67 8.78
N VAL A 54 7.64 -8.36 7.93
CA VAL A 54 7.72 -7.10 7.18
C VAL A 54 7.15 -7.17 5.76
N SER A 55 6.83 -8.38 5.28
CA SER A 55 6.45 -8.64 3.88
C SER A 55 4.98 -9.02 3.69
N GLY A 56 4.30 -9.47 4.75
CA GLY A 56 2.94 -10.02 4.67
C GLY A 56 2.91 -11.48 4.20
N VAL A 57 4.06 -12.16 4.14
CA VAL A 57 4.09 -13.62 3.95
C VAL A 57 3.39 -14.29 5.14
N GLU A 58 2.73 -15.41 4.86
CA GLU A 58 1.90 -16.13 5.82
C GLU A 58 2.65 -16.46 7.11
N GLN A 59 2.07 -16.05 8.23
CA GLN A 59 2.57 -16.34 9.55
C GLN A 59 1.43 -16.24 10.56
N GLU A 60 1.37 -17.17 11.50
CA GLU A 60 0.30 -17.23 12.50
C GLU A 60 0.21 -15.92 13.31
N GLY A 61 -1.00 -15.36 13.38
CA GLY A 61 -1.27 -14.10 14.05
C GLY A 61 -0.81 -12.84 13.28
N HIS A 62 -0.38 -12.96 12.03
CA HIS A 62 -0.24 -11.82 11.12
C HIS A 62 -1.63 -11.48 10.56
N LEU A 63 -2.23 -10.37 11.02
CA LEU A 63 -3.61 -10.05 10.67
C LEU A 63 -3.87 -8.55 10.66
N THR A 64 -4.97 -8.16 10.00
CA THR A 64 -5.48 -6.80 9.94
C THR A 64 -6.98 -6.82 9.60
N THR A 65 -7.59 -5.65 9.48
CA THR A 65 -8.97 -5.48 9.01
C THR A 65 -9.06 -4.41 7.93
N VAL A 66 -10.14 -4.42 7.15
CA VAL A 66 -10.46 -3.35 6.18
C VAL A 66 -10.40 -1.97 6.84
N ARG A 67 -10.98 -1.81 8.03
CA ARG A 67 -11.01 -0.53 8.75
C ARG A 67 -9.61 -0.03 9.09
N ASP A 68 -8.75 -0.91 9.58
CA ASP A 68 -7.38 -0.56 9.97
C ASP A 68 -6.52 -0.23 8.73
N LEU A 69 -6.65 -1.02 7.66
CA LEU A 69 -5.99 -0.74 6.39
C LEU A 69 -6.38 0.63 5.81
N LEU A 70 -7.67 0.99 5.87
CA LEU A 70 -8.13 2.30 5.42
C LEU A 70 -7.59 3.43 6.31
N THR A 71 -7.45 3.23 7.62
CA THR A 71 -6.81 4.19 8.52
C THR A 71 -5.33 4.37 8.20
N LEU A 72 -4.59 3.27 8.03
CA LEU A 72 -3.19 3.31 7.61
C LEU A 72 -3.02 4.00 6.25
N THR A 73 -3.92 3.73 5.31
CA THR A 73 -3.88 4.32 3.97
C THR A 73 -4.06 5.83 3.99
N LYS A 74 -4.89 6.37 4.90
CA LYS A 74 -5.01 7.82 5.09
C LYS A 74 -3.66 8.46 5.42
N GLU A 75 -2.84 7.80 6.24
CA GLU A 75 -1.51 8.29 6.58
C GLU A 75 -0.55 8.20 5.39
N VAL A 76 -0.61 7.11 4.62
CA VAL A 76 0.20 6.92 3.41
C VAL A 76 -0.09 8.00 2.37
N VAL A 77 -1.36 8.27 2.06
CA VAL A 77 -1.72 9.26 1.02
C VAL A 77 -1.51 10.71 1.46
N ARG A 78 -1.42 10.97 2.77
CA ARG A 78 -1.07 12.30 3.32
C ARG A 78 0.43 12.58 3.30
N GLN A 79 1.27 11.55 3.27
CA GLN A 79 2.72 11.70 3.20
C GLN A 79 3.12 11.86 1.71
N PRO A 80 3.64 13.03 1.28
CA PRO A 80 3.83 13.32 -0.15
C PRO A 80 4.78 12.35 -0.89
N THR A 81 5.86 11.91 -0.23
CA THR A 81 6.81 10.93 -0.76
C THR A 81 6.13 9.58 -0.97
N LEU A 82 5.38 9.08 0.01
CA LEU A 82 4.69 7.79 -0.11
C LEU A 82 3.56 7.85 -1.13
N ALA A 83 2.77 8.93 -1.13
CA ALA A 83 1.73 9.17 -2.13
C ALA A 83 2.29 9.14 -3.56
N LYS A 84 3.44 9.78 -3.79
CA LYS A 84 4.13 9.73 -5.08
C LYS A 84 4.55 8.30 -5.45
N ILE A 85 5.17 7.57 -4.53
CA ILE A 85 5.68 6.22 -4.80
C ILE A 85 4.53 5.27 -5.17
N VAL A 86 3.46 5.24 -4.37
CA VAL A 86 2.35 4.30 -4.61
C VAL A 86 1.56 4.63 -5.88
N ALA A 87 1.57 5.89 -6.32
CA ALA A 87 0.97 6.33 -7.59
C ALA A 87 1.87 6.10 -8.82
N THR A 88 3.11 5.64 -8.63
CA THR A 88 4.06 5.44 -9.73
C THR A 88 3.69 4.19 -10.53
N LYS A 89 3.39 4.35 -11.83
CA LYS A 89 3.03 3.24 -12.73
C LYS A 89 4.23 2.34 -13.06
N GLU A 90 5.36 2.96 -13.37
CA GLU A 90 6.63 2.28 -13.61
C GLU A 90 7.80 3.20 -13.27
N ILE A 91 8.92 2.61 -12.90
CA ILE A 91 10.16 3.33 -12.62
C ILE A 91 11.36 2.40 -12.85
N THR A 92 12.51 2.96 -13.24
CA THR A 92 13.79 2.22 -13.18
C THR A 92 14.60 2.74 -12.01
N ILE A 93 14.95 1.86 -11.07
CA ILE A 93 15.85 2.17 -9.96
C ILE A 93 17.27 1.73 -10.31
N VAL A 94 18.27 2.48 -9.84
CA VAL A 94 19.68 2.27 -10.19
C VAL A 94 20.53 2.16 -8.92
N SER A 95 21.46 1.21 -8.87
CA SER A 95 22.39 1.07 -7.75
C SER A 95 23.29 2.31 -7.59
N ILE A 96 23.81 2.52 -6.38
CA ILE A 96 24.61 3.72 -6.06
C ILE A 96 25.87 3.81 -6.93
N ASP A 97 26.45 2.67 -7.29
CA ASP A 97 27.61 2.58 -8.18
C ASP A 97 27.25 2.59 -9.68
N GLY A 98 25.97 2.74 -10.02
CA GLY A 98 25.47 2.81 -11.40
C GLY A 98 25.45 1.48 -12.15
N LYS A 99 25.90 0.37 -11.56
CA LYS A 99 26.11 -0.91 -12.26
C LYS A 99 24.84 -1.72 -12.47
N TYR A 100 23.87 -1.62 -11.57
CA TYR A 100 22.65 -2.42 -11.59
C TYR A 100 21.43 -1.53 -11.78
N GLN A 101 20.55 -1.94 -12.68
CA GLN A 101 19.29 -1.26 -12.95
C GLN A 101 18.15 -2.27 -12.86
N HIS A 102 17.05 -1.86 -12.24
CA HIS A 102 15.85 -2.68 -12.12
C HIS A 102 14.66 -1.87 -12.59
N ARG A 103 14.01 -2.31 -13.68
CA ARG A 103 12.73 -1.78 -14.10
C ARG A 103 11.63 -2.40 -13.26
N LEU A 104 10.89 -1.55 -12.55
CA LEU A 104 9.78 -1.91 -11.69
C LEU A 104 8.48 -1.46 -12.34
N VAL A 105 7.51 -2.36 -12.39
CA VAL A 105 6.15 -2.07 -12.87
C VAL A 105 5.20 -2.27 -11.71
N ASN A 106 4.27 -1.33 -11.54
CA ASN A 106 3.32 -1.38 -10.45
C ASN A 106 2.37 -2.57 -10.63
N LEU A 107 2.22 -3.38 -9.59
CA LEU A 107 1.32 -4.53 -9.62
C LEU A 107 -0.16 -4.11 -9.54
N ASN A 108 -0.46 -2.88 -9.11
CA ASN A 108 -1.81 -2.35 -9.17
C ASN A 108 -2.18 -2.00 -10.62
N GLN A 109 -2.90 -2.92 -11.26
CA GLN A 109 -3.32 -2.78 -12.65
C GLN A 109 -4.29 -1.63 -12.91
N LEU A 110 -4.94 -1.07 -11.88
CA LEU A 110 -5.84 0.07 -12.06
C LEU A 110 -5.08 1.33 -12.47
N LEU A 111 -3.79 1.46 -12.14
CA LEU A 111 -2.96 2.61 -12.51
C LEU A 111 -2.88 2.80 -14.03
N GLY A 112 -3.44 3.93 -14.50
CA GLY A 112 -3.53 4.26 -15.92
C GLY A 112 -4.67 3.56 -16.66
N ARG A 113 -5.52 2.79 -15.95
CA ARG A 113 -6.77 2.20 -16.48
C ARG A 113 -8.01 2.88 -15.89
N LEU A 114 -8.03 3.12 -14.58
CA LEU A 114 -9.15 3.77 -13.89
C LEU A 114 -8.89 5.27 -13.72
N ALA A 115 -9.83 6.11 -14.18
CA ALA A 115 -9.69 7.55 -14.08
C ALA A 115 -9.58 8.02 -12.63
N GLY A 116 -8.57 8.87 -12.35
CA GLY A 116 -8.32 9.45 -11.02
C GLY A 116 -7.65 8.53 -10.01
N ILE A 117 -7.33 7.27 -10.35
CA ILE A 117 -6.64 6.36 -9.42
C ILE A 117 -5.26 6.93 -9.02
N THR A 118 -4.95 6.87 -7.73
CA THR A 118 -3.68 7.35 -7.15
C THR A 118 -2.91 6.24 -6.44
N GLY A 119 -3.19 4.96 -6.76
CA GLY A 119 -2.37 3.82 -6.37
C GLY A 119 -2.77 3.16 -5.05
N VAL A 120 -1.78 2.97 -4.17
CA VAL A 120 -1.75 2.19 -2.90
C VAL A 120 -1.11 0.80 -3.07
N LYS A 121 -1.80 -0.34 -2.92
CA LYS A 121 -1.07 -1.62 -2.87
C LYS A 121 -1.94 -2.88 -3.04
N THR A 122 -1.42 -3.84 -3.82
CA THR A 122 -1.93 -5.23 -3.94
C THR A 122 -1.31 -6.16 -2.89
N GLY A 123 -1.96 -7.27 -2.55
CA GLY A 123 -1.36 -8.34 -1.74
C GLY A 123 -2.00 -9.70 -2.00
N TRP A 124 -1.22 -10.78 -2.02
CA TRP A 124 -1.74 -12.13 -2.26
C TRP A 124 -0.91 -13.17 -1.54
N THR A 125 -1.60 -14.11 -0.91
CA THR A 125 -1.06 -15.39 -0.43
C THR A 125 -2.14 -16.46 -0.61
N GLU A 126 -1.81 -17.73 -0.38
CA GLU A 126 -2.79 -18.82 -0.49
C GLU A 126 -3.93 -18.67 0.53
N LEU A 127 -3.62 -18.26 1.76
CA LEU A 127 -4.57 -18.07 2.85
C LEU A 127 -5.29 -16.71 2.82
N ALA A 128 -4.63 -15.64 2.36
CA ALA A 128 -5.21 -14.30 2.34
C ALA A 128 -6.09 -14.03 1.11
N GLY A 129 -5.88 -14.80 0.03
CA GLY A 129 -6.53 -14.56 -1.26
C GLY A 129 -6.13 -13.23 -1.88
N GLU A 130 -6.95 -12.73 -2.81
CA GLU A 130 -6.65 -11.47 -3.48
C GLU A 130 -7.04 -10.25 -2.64
N CYS A 131 -6.06 -9.43 -2.26
CA CYS A 131 -6.27 -8.17 -1.54
C CYS A 131 -5.86 -6.96 -2.40
N LEU A 132 -6.62 -5.88 -2.31
CA LEU A 132 -6.28 -4.58 -2.90
C LEU A 132 -6.74 -3.46 -1.97
N VAL A 133 -5.80 -2.58 -1.63
CA VAL A 133 -6.11 -1.26 -1.07
C VAL A 133 -5.83 -0.24 -2.16
N ALA A 134 -6.77 0.70 -2.36
CA ALA A 134 -6.70 1.70 -3.40
C ALA A 134 -7.09 3.10 -2.91
N SER A 135 -6.54 4.11 -3.57
CA SER A 135 -6.93 5.51 -3.43
C SER A 135 -7.26 6.07 -4.81
N VAL A 136 -8.31 6.88 -4.90
CA VAL A 136 -8.77 7.55 -6.12
C VAL A 136 -9.16 8.97 -5.76
N THR A 137 -8.78 9.94 -6.61
CA THR A 137 -9.17 11.34 -6.46
C THR A 137 -9.80 11.85 -7.76
N ARG A 138 -11.03 12.36 -7.66
CA ARG A 138 -11.77 13.02 -8.75
C ARG A 138 -12.36 14.30 -8.20
N ASP A 139 -12.23 15.41 -8.94
CA ASP A 139 -12.81 16.70 -8.58
C ASP A 139 -12.49 17.16 -7.14
N GLY A 140 -11.23 16.93 -6.71
CA GLY A 140 -10.76 17.28 -5.36
C GLY A 140 -11.30 16.38 -4.24
N ARG A 141 -12.04 15.31 -4.55
CA ARG A 141 -12.57 14.34 -3.59
C ARG A 141 -11.78 13.03 -3.66
N THR A 142 -11.23 12.62 -2.51
CA THR A 142 -10.48 11.36 -2.40
C THR A 142 -11.34 10.28 -1.74
N VAL A 143 -11.41 9.11 -2.39
CA VAL A 143 -12.02 7.89 -1.86
C VAL A 143 -10.92 6.85 -1.65
N LEU A 144 -10.98 6.17 -0.51
CA LEU A 144 -10.11 5.04 -0.19
C LEU A 144 -10.96 3.77 -0.16
N THR A 145 -10.46 2.70 -0.77
CA THR A 145 -11.11 1.39 -0.77
C THR A 145 -10.14 0.31 -0.32
N ALA A 146 -10.66 -0.75 0.30
CA ALA A 146 -9.91 -1.94 0.64
C ALA A 146 -10.82 -3.16 0.46
N ILE A 147 -10.36 -4.12 -0.34
CA ILE A 147 -11.02 -5.41 -0.57
C ILE A 147 -10.03 -6.51 -0.16
N LEU A 148 -10.51 -7.49 0.60
CA LEU A 148 -9.73 -8.63 1.10
C LEU A 148 -10.38 -9.93 0.61
N ASN A 149 -9.56 -10.94 0.30
CA ASN A 149 -9.98 -12.26 -0.16
C ASN A 149 -10.99 -12.21 -1.33
N SER A 150 -10.70 -11.37 -2.33
CA SER A 150 -11.52 -11.24 -3.53
C SER A 150 -11.22 -12.35 -4.55
N PRO A 151 -12.20 -12.75 -5.38
CA PRO A 151 -11.94 -13.52 -6.60
C PRO A 151 -11.54 -12.65 -7.80
N ASP A 152 -11.77 -11.33 -7.73
CA ASP A 152 -11.49 -10.34 -8.78
C ASP A 152 -11.21 -8.97 -8.13
N ARG A 153 -10.05 -8.83 -7.48
CA ARG A 153 -9.77 -7.63 -6.68
C ARG A 153 -9.85 -6.33 -7.48
N PHE A 154 -9.47 -6.38 -8.76
CA PHE A 154 -9.39 -5.22 -9.62
C PHE A 154 -10.78 -4.81 -10.10
N GLY A 155 -11.57 -5.75 -10.64
CA GLY A 155 -12.92 -5.44 -11.10
C GLY A 155 -13.86 -5.08 -9.96
N GLU A 156 -13.76 -5.73 -8.80
CA GLU A 156 -14.56 -5.35 -7.62
C GLU A 156 -14.20 -3.95 -7.11
N THR A 157 -12.91 -3.62 -7.08
CA THR A 157 -12.46 -2.28 -6.66
C THR A 157 -12.93 -1.20 -7.64
N GLU A 158 -12.84 -1.45 -8.94
CA GLU A 158 -13.35 -0.55 -9.98
C GLU A 158 -14.86 -0.32 -9.81
N ARG A 159 -15.65 -1.40 -9.70
CA ARG A 159 -17.11 -1.30 -9.48
C ARG A 159 -17.46 -0.52 -8.21
N LEU A 160 -16.75 -0.75 -7.11
CA LEU A 160 -16.96 -0.04 -5.85
C LEU A 160 -16.66 1.46 -5.98
N ILE A 161 -15.54 1.80 -6.62
CA ILE A 161 -15.15 3.19 -6.85
C ILE A 161 -16.19 3.92 -7.71
N GLU A 162 -16.58 3.32 -8.85
CA GLU A 162 -17.58 3.93 -9.73
C GLU A 162 -18.93 4.07 -9.04
N TRP A 163 -19.34 3.07 -8.26
CA TRP A 163 -20.57 3.15 -7.48
C TRP A 163 -20.53 4.32 -6.49
N VAL A 164 -19.43 4.53 -5.77
CA VAL A 164 -19.29 5.65 -4.82
C VAL A 164 -19.43 6.98 -5.54
N PHE A 165 -18.72 7.21 -6.65
CA PHE A 165 -18.80 8.49 -7.37
C PHE A 165 -20.15 8.72 -8.05
N ALA A 166 -20.86 7.67 -8.44
CA ALA A 166 -22.20 7.78 -9.04
C ALA A 166 -23.32 7.99 -8.00
N ASN A 167 -23.15 7.52 -6.76
CA ASN A 167 -24.26 7.44 -5.79
C ASN A 167 -24.03 8.24 -4.51
N TYR A 168 -22.79 8.63 -4.19
CA TYR A 168 -22.52 9.43 -3.00
C TYR A 168 -22.74 10.92 -3.27
N GLU A 169 -23.59 11.54 -2.45
CA GLU A 169 -23.81 12.99 -2.50
C GLU A 169 -22.76 13.73 -1.67
N TRP A 170 -21.89 14.49 -2.34
CA TRP A 170 -20.86 15.31 -1.70
C TRP A 170 -21.46 16.60 -1.15
N LYS A 171 -21.82 16.60 0.13
CA LYS A 171 -22.31 17.83 0.78
C LYS A 171 -21.16 18.80 1.05
N GLU A 172 -21.31 20.03 0.55
CA GLU A 172 -20.44 21.14 0.95
C GLU A 172 -21.04 21.83 2.17
N PHE A 173 -20.36 21.70 3.30
CA PHE A 173 -20.66 22.51 4.46
C PHE A 173 -19.84 23.80 4.34
N ARG A 174 -20.51 24.91 4.06
CA ARG A 174 -19.91 26.24 4.29
C ARG A 174 -19.91 26.45 5.80
N LEU A 175 -18.72 26.49 6.39
CA LEU A 175 -18.50 26.92 7.77
C LEU A 175 -18.69 28.44 7.87
#